data_AF-F5RAJ3-F1
#
_entry.id   AF-F5RAJ3-F1
#
_cell.length_a   1.000
_cell.length_b   1.000
_cell.length_c   1.000
_cell.angle_alpha   90.00
_cell.angle_beta   90.00
_cell.angle_gamma   90.00
#
_symmetry.space_group_name_H-M   'P 1'
#
loop_
_entity.id
_entity.type
_entity.pdbx_description
1 polymer ?
#
loop_
_entity_poly.entity_id
_entity_poly.type
_entity_poly.pdbx_seq_one_letter_code
_entity_poly.pdbx_strand_id
1 'polypeptide(L)' 'MQPWDAVQVSNEDNPHAGRAGIVTQINRESGQTVVRLDADSERPVVEVAVDVSELKRL' A
#
# COMPACT_ATOMS: atom_id res chain seq x y z
N MET A 1 -9.65 4.70 4.37
CA MET A 1 -8.52 5.27 3.62
C MET A 1 -9.01 6.20 2.55
N GLN A 2 -8.19 7.18 2.19
CA GLN A 2 -8.41 8.18 1.15
C GLN A 2 -7.14 8.30 0.30
N PRO A 3 -7.22 8.77 -0.96
CA PRO A 3 -6.05 9.13 -1.72
C PRO A 3 -5.17 10.10 -0.93
N TRP A 4 -3.86 9.94 -1.04
CA TRP A 4 -2.81 10.68 -0.32
C TRP A 4 -2.62 10.29 1.14
N ASP A 5 -3.39 9.32 1.67
CA ASP A 5 -3.10 8.76 2.98
C ASP A 5 -1.76 8.03 2.97
N ALA A 6 -0.94 8.30 3.99
CA ALA A 6 0.23 7.48 4.31
C ALA A 6 -0.24 6.15 4.92
N VAL A 7 0.26 5.05 4.37
CA VAL A 7 -0.11 3.70 4.78
C VAL A 7 1.11 2.80 4.84
N GLN A 8 0.99 1.70 5.57
CA GLN A 8 1.95 0.61 5.61
C GLN A 8 1.25 -0.70 5.29
N VAL A 9 1.89 -1.55 4.50
CA VAL A 9 1.41 -2.93 4.28
C VAL A 9 1.66 -3.73 5.56
N SER A 10 0.58 -4.16 6.22
CA SER A 10 0.64 -4.84 7.51
C SER A 10 0.52 -6.36 7.41
N ASN A 11 0.10 -6.90 6.26
CA ASN A 11 0.01 -8.35 6.07
C ASN A 11 1.40 -8.95 5.85
N GLU A 12 1.82 -9.87 6.73
CA GLU A 12 3.15 -10.51 6.67
C GLU A 12 3.31 -11.45 5.47
N ASP A 13 2.21 -11.98 4.93
CA ASP A 13 2.21 -12.83 3.73
C ASP A 13 2.38 -12.02 2.43
N ASN A 14 2.27 -10.70 2.51
CA ASN A 14 2.45 -9.81 1.36
C ASN A 14 3.94 -9.60 1.09
N PRO A 15 4.44 -9.72 -0.16
CA PRO A 15 5.86 -9.47 -0.49
C PRO A 15 6.33 -8.04 -0.18
N HIS A 16 5.40 -7.13 0.10
CA HIS A 16 5.66 -5.76 0.51
C HIS A 16 5.38 -5.48 1.99
N ALA A 17 5.18 -6.52 2.80
CA ALA A 17 5.02 -6.41 4.24
C ALA A 17 6.04 -5.45 4.87
N GLY A 18 5.56 -4.57 5.74
CA GLY A 18 6.36 -3.57 6.44
C GLY A 18 6.71 -2.33 5.61
N ARG A 19 6.47 -2.30 4.29
CA ARG A 19 6.76 -1.12 3.47
C ARG A 19 5.69 -0.05 3.66
N ALA A 20 6.15 1.18 3.80
CA ALA A 20 5.31 2.37 3.80
C ALA A 20 5.11 2.90 2.37
N GLY A 21 4.05 3.66 2.19
CA GLY A 21 3.74 4.31 0.93
C GLY A 21 2.54 5.25 1.04
N ILE A 22 2.10 5.72 -0.11
CA ILE A 22 0.98 6.65 -0.25
C ILE A 22 -0.10 6.04 -1.13
N VAL A 23 -1.35 6.13 -0.69
CA VAL A 23 -2.50 5.74 -1.52
C VAL A 23 -2.61 6.66 -2.74
N THR A 24 -2.53 6.11 -3.95
CA THR A 24 -2.70 6.90 -5.19
C THR A 24 -4.11 6.75 -5.77
N GLN A 25 -4.75 5.59 -5.60
CA GLN A 25 -6.09 5.32 -6.11
C GLN A 25 -6.85 4.34 -5.21
N ILE A 26 -8.17 4.47 -5.16
CA ILE A 26 -9.06 3.54 -4.45
C ILE A 26 -10.07 2.97 -5.46
N ASN A 27 -10.08 1.65 -5.62
CA ASN A 27 -11.11 0.96 -6.37
C ASN A 27 -12.16 0.40 -5.40
N ARG A 28 -13.32 1.06 -5.36
CA ARG A 28 -14.43 0.66 -4.47
C ARG A 28 -15.18 -0.57 -4.94
N GLU A 29 -15.09 -0.92 -6.22
CA GLU A 29 -15.79 -2.09 -6.78
C GLU A 29 -15.03 -3.38 -6.45
N SER A 30 -13.69 -3.34 -6.48
CA SER A 30 -12.85 -4.50 -6.15
C SER A 30 -12.39 -4.55 -4.69
N GLY A 31 -12.58 -3.48 -3.91
CA GLY A 31 -12.05 -3.35 -2.54
C GLY A 31 -10.54 -3.09 -2.48
N GLN A 32 -9.87 -3.00 -3.63
CA GLN A 32 -8.44 -2.79 -3.73
C GLN A 32 -8.06 -1.31 -3.69
N THR A 33 -6.89 -1.05 -3.12
CA THR A 33 -6.28 0.26 -3.02
C THR A 33 -4.92 0.22 -3.71
N VAL A 34 -4.68 1.13 -4.65
CA VAL A 34 -3.38 1.29 -5.27
C VAL A 34 -2.51 2.15 -4.36
N VAL A 35 -1.36 1.61 -3.98
CA VAL A 35 -0.39 2.26 -3.10
C VAL A 35 0.92 2.39 -3.84
N ARG A 36 1.46 3.60 -3.89
CA ARG A 36 2.83 3.86 -4.29
C ARG A 36 3.72 3.66 -3.08
N LEU A 37 4.42 2.52 -3.05
CA LEU A 37 5.35 2.17 -1.99
C LEU A 37 6.68 2.88 -2.16
N ASP A 38 7.21 3.39 -1.05
CA ASP A 38 8.50 4.06 -1.03
C ASP A 38 9.64 3.07 -1.26
N ALA A 39 10.76 3.57 -1.79
CA ALA A 39 11.97 2.77 -1.91
C ALA A 39 12.53 2.44 -0.52
N ASP A 40 13.06 1.24 -0.38
CA ASP A 40 13.87 0.86 0.77
C ASP A 40 15.29 0.49 0.31
N SER A 41 16.12 -0.02 1.23
CA SER A 41 17.51 -0.38 0.93
C SER A 41 17.66 -1.48 -0.13
N GLU A 42 16.61 -2.25 -0.42
CA GLU A 42 16.65 -3.42 -1.29
C GLU A 42 15.68 -3.31 -2.49
N ARG A 43 14.65 -2.47 -2.39
CA ARG A 43 13.53 -2.43 -3.35
C ARG A 43 13.25 -0.99 -3.82
N PRO A 44 13.05 -0.76 -5.13
CA PRO A 44 12.72 0.54 -5.67
C PRO A 44 11.25 0.94 -5.36
N VAL A 45 10.91 2.19 -5.68
CA VAL A 45 9.53 2.68 -5.68
C VAL A 45 8.69 1.86 -6.66
N VAL A 46 7.52 1.40 -6.23
CA VAL A 46 6.59 0.62 -7.05
C VAL A 46 5.15 0.93 -6.67
N GLU A 47 4.24 0.90 -7.65
CA GLU A 47 2.80 0.96 -7.42
C GLU A 47 2.21 -0.45 -7.39
N VAL A 48 1.44 -0.76 -6.36
CA VAL A 48 0.83 -2.07 -6.16
C VAL A 48 -0.63 -1.92 -5.75
N ALA A 49 -1.48 -2.82 -6.26
CA ALA A 49 -2.85 -2.96 -5.79
C ALA A 49 -2.86 -3.89 -4.57
N VAL A 50 -3.31 -3.38 -3.43
CA VAL A 50 -3.34 -4.10 -2.15
C VAL A 50 -4.76 -4.02 -1.58
N ASP A 51 -5.23 -5.09 -0.94
CA ASP A 51 -6.54 -5.03 -0.27
C ASP A 51 -6.51 -4.02 0.88
N VAL A 52 -7.60 -3.27 1.05
CA VAL A 52 -7.69 -2.26 2.11
C VAL A 52 -7.51 -2.85 3.51
N SER A 53 -7.83 -4.12 3.73
CA SER A 53 -7.64 -4.80 5.01
C SER A 53 -6.17 -5.11 5.33
N GLU A 54 -5.31 -5.17 4.31
CA GLU A 54 -3.87 -5.40 4.46
C GLU A 54 -3.09 -4.09 4.71
N LEU A 55 -3.78 -2.95 4.75
CA LEU A 55 -3.18 -1.64 4.91
C LEU A 55 -3.48 -1.04 6.29
N LYS A 56 -2.43 -0.54 6.94
CA LYS A 56 -2.52 0.24 8.18
C LYS A 56 -2.22 1.70 7.88
N ARG A 57 -3.11 2.62 8.28
CA ARG A 57 -2.87 4.06 8.17
C ARG A 57 -1.80 4.50 9.18
N LEU A 58 -0.89 5.38 8.74
CA LEU A 58 0.18 5.97 9.54
C LEU A 58 -0.18 7.37 10.05
#